data_AF-A0A6S5RQ67-F1
#
_entry.id   AF-A0A6S5RQ67-F1
#
_cell.length_a   1.000
_cell.length_b   1.000
_cell.length_c   1.000
_cell.angle_alpha   90.00
_cell.angle_beta   90.00
_cell.angle_gamma   90.00
#
_symmetry.space_group_name_H-M   'P 1'
#
loop_
_entity.id
_entity.type
_entity.pdbx_description
1 polymer ?
#
loop_
_entity_poly.entity_id
_entity_poly.type
_entity_poly.pdbx_seq_one_letter_code
_entity_poly.pdbx_strand_id
1 'polypeptide(L)' 'MIITTRLSAGSYVARAKGQKATASSAESARRAAENLATKLGFHPDLVELEDETGGVCTFSLPEADDA' A
#
# COMPACT_ATOMS: atom_id res chain seq x y z
N MET A 1 8.64 1.39 6.19
CA MET A 1 7.17 1.56 6.43
C MET A 1 6.32 0.42 5.84
N ILE A 2 5.27 -0.03 6.53
CA ILE A 2 4.40 -1.16 6.09
C ILE A 2 3.05 -0.67 5.57
N ILE A 3 2.61 -1.18 4.42
CA ILE A 3 1.30 -0.94 3.81
C ILE A 3 0.52 -2.25 3.79
N THR A 4 -0.69 -2.28 4.31
CA THR A 4 -1.59 -3.44 4.19
C THR A 4 -2.74 -3.07 3.27
N THR A 5 -3.05 -3.96 2.35
CA THR A 5 -4.18 -3.84 1.45
C THR A 5 -5.15 -4.97 1.71
N ARG A 6 -6.44 -4.69 1.61
CA ARG A 6 -7.46 -5.72 1.72
C ARG A 6 -8.55 -5.47 0.68
N LEU A 7 -9.12 -6.53 0.14
CA LEU A 7 -10.31 -6.42 -0.69
C LEU A 7 -11.52 -6.07 0.21
N SER A 8 -12.23 -5.00 -0.13
CA SER A 8 -13.40 -4.51 0.61
C SER A 8 -14.43 -4.01 -0.39
N ALA A 9 -15.62 -4.62 -0.40
CA ALA A 9 -16.73 -4.22 -1.27
C ALA A 9 -16.36 -4.09 -2.76
N GLY A 10 -15.50 -4.99 -3.28
CA GLY A 10 -15.08 -4.99 -4.69
C GLY A 10 -13.97 -4.00 -5.04
N SER A 11 -13.34 -3.37 -4.05
CA SER A 11 -12.14 -2.54 -4.25
C SER A 11 -11.06 -2.88 -3.23
N TYR A 12 -9.80 -2.81 -3.63
CA TYR A 12 -8.67 -2.99 -2.74
C TYR A 12 -8.42 -1.70 -1.97
N VAL A 13 -8.35 -1.77 -0.66
CA VAL A 13 -8.11 -0.62 0.22
C VAL A 13 -6.74 -0.78 0.87
N ALA A 14 -5.81 0.09 0.52
CA ALA A 14 -4.49 0.22 1.11
C ALA A 14 -4.50 1.13 2.34
N ARG A 15 -3.80 0.68 3.39
CA ARG A 15 -3.58 1.46 4.60
C ARG A 15 -2.13 1.35 5.03
N ALA A 16 -1.60 2.47 5.47
CA ALA A 16 -0.25 2.60 5.92
C ALA A 16 -0.19 2.40 7.44
N LYS A 17 0.64 1.47 7.92
CA LYS A 17 0.83 1.24 9.35
C LYS A 17 1.57 2.44 9.94
N GLY A 18 0.94 3.11 10.91
CA GLY A 18 1.49 4.29 11.57
C GLY A 18 1.12 5.64 10.92
N GLN A 19 0.44 5.63 9.76
CA GLN A 19 -0.05 6.87 9.14
C GLN A 19 -1.56 6.85 8.95
N LYS A 20 -2.20 8.02 9.06
CA LYS A 20 -3.65 8.17 8.83
C LYS A 20 -4.04 8.16 7.34
N ALA A 21 -3.06 8.03 6.45
CA ALA A 21 -3.29 7.96 5.02
C ALA A 21 -3.85 6.60 4.60
N THR A 22 -4.85 6.64 3.72
CA THR A 22 -5.40 5.46 3.05
C THR A 22 -5.66 5.77 1.57
N ALA A 23 -5.60 4.74 0.75
CA ALA A 23 -5.92 4.79 -0.66
C ALA A 23 -6.69 3.54 -1.06
N SER A 24 -7.37 3.58 -2.21
CA SER A 24 -8.04 2.42 -2.77
C SER A 24 -7.79 2.32 -4.26
N SER A 25 -7.93 1.12 -4.78
CA SER A 25 -7.95 0.86 -6.22
C SER A 25 -8.90 -0.28 -6.54
N ALA A 26 -9.65 -0.14 -7.63
CA ALA A 26 -10.48 -1.22 -8.17
C ALA A 26 -9.66 -2.20 -9.03
N GLU A 27 -8.45 -1.83 -9.43
CA GLU A 27 -7.63 -2.62 -10.35
C GLU A 27 -6.93 -3.78 -9.65
N SER A 28 -6.26 -3.52 -8.52
CA SER A 28 -5.44 -4.51 -7.81
C SER A 28 -5.01 -4.02 -6.43
N ALA A 29 -4.62 -4.97 -5.57
CA ALA A 29 -3.99 -4.70 -4.27
C ALA A 29 -2.73 -3.84 -4.42
N ARG A 30 -1.82 -4.21 -5.34
CA ARG A 30 -0.60 -3.45 -5.60
C ARG A 30 -0.91 -2.01 -6.02
N ARG A 31 -1.85 -1.79 -6.95
CA ARG A 31 -2.29 -0.45 -7.36
C ARG A 31 -2.81 0.40 -6.21
N ALA A 32 -3.54 -0.19 -5.27
CA ALA A 32 -3.96 0.52 -4.07
C ALA A 32 -2.77 0.95 -3.21
N ALA A 33 -1.77 0.07 -3.04
CA ALA A 33 -0.55 0.37 -2.29
C ALA A 33 0.33 1.43 -2.99
N GLU A 34 0.49 1.35 -4.31
CA GLU A 34 1.18 2.36 -5.15
C GLU A 34 0.54 3.75 -5.04
N ASN A 35 -0.80 3.81 -5.10
CA ASN A 35 -1.54 5.05 -4.91
C ASN A 35 -1.32 5.62 -3.50
N LEU A 36 -1.24 4.76 -2.48
CA LEU A 36 -0.97 5.19 -1.12
C LEU A 36 0.47 5.71 -0.98
N ALA A 37 1.45 5.02 -1.56
CA ALA A 37 2.85 5.44 -1.57
C ALA A 37 3.00 6.82 -2.24
N THR A 38 2.41 6.99 -3.42
CA THR A 38 2.38 8.26 -4.15
C THR A 38 1.76 9.38 -3.32
N LYS A 39 0.64 9.09 -2.63
CA LYS A 39 -0.07 10.06 -1.78
C LYS A 39 0.72 10.45 -0.53
N LEU A 40 1.63 9.58 -0.08
CA LEU A 40 2.56 9.83 1.01
C LEU A 40 3.85 10.54 0.53
N GLY A 41 4.01 10.76 -0.77
CA GLY A 41 5.20 11.39 -1.36
C GLY A 41 6.30 10.41 -1.79
N PHE A 42 6.04 9.10 -1.72
CA PHE A 42 6.99 8.08 -2.16
C PHE A 42 6.74 7.65 -3.61
N HIS A 43 7.76 7.05 -4.21
CA HIS A 43 7.65 6.50 -5.56
C HIS A 43 6.91 5.14 -5.55
N PRO A 44 5.94 4.89 -6.46
CA PRO A 44 5.16 3.65 -6.48
C PRO A 44 6.01 2.38 -6.73
N ASP A 45 7.11 2.48 -7.46
CA ASP A 45 8.06 1.36 -7.66
C ASP A 45 8.74 0.89 -6.37
N LEU A 46 8.73 1.69 -5.31
CA LEU A 46 9.31 1.31 -4.01
C LEU A 46 8.39 0.36 -3.22
N VAL A 47 7.18 0.11 -3.70
CA VAL A 47 6.23 -0.81 -3.05
C VAL A 47 6.60 -2.24 -3.38
N GLU A 48 7.17 -2.95 -2.41
CA GLU A 48 7.47 -4.39 -2.53
C GLU A 48 6.41 -5.22 -1.82
N LEU A 49 5.96 -6.32 -2.43
CA LEU A 49 5.02 -7.25 -1.81
C LEU A 49 5.81 -8.18 -0.88
N GLU A 50 5.52 -8.15 0.42
CA GLU A 50 6.13 -9.07 1.38
C GLU A 50 5.29 -10.34 1.59
N ASP A 51 3.98 -10.20 1.74
CA ASP A 51 3.11 -11.32 2.07
C ASP A 51 1.71 -11.14 1.48
N GLU A 52 1.06 -12.26 1.14
CA GLU A 52 -0.37 -12.29 0.83
C GLU A 52 -1.07 -13.39 1.64
N THR A 53 -1.83 -12.97 2.65
CA THR A 53 -2.55 -13.89 3.54
C THR A 53 -4.05 -13.63 3.46
N GLY A 54 -4.82 -14.63 3.00
CA GLY A 54 -6.28 -14.64 3.13
C GLY A 54 -7.00 -13.45 2.48
N GLY A 55 -6.46 -12.89 1.38
CA GLY A 55 -7.02 -11.72 0.70
C GLY A 55 -6.56 -10.36 1.26
N VAL A 56 -5.57 -10.38 2.17
CA VAL A 56 -4.84 -9.20 2.63
C VAL A 56 -3.42 -9.28 2.07
N CYS A 57 -3.00 -8.30 1.28
CA CYS A 57 -1.63 -8.21 0.80
C CYS A 57 -0.87 -7.17 1.64
N THR A 58 0.26 -7.58 2.20
CA THR A 58 1.18 -6.74 2.96
C THR A 58 2.33 -6.34 2.05
N PHE A 59 2.54 -5.04 1.94
CA PHE A 59 3.59 -4.41 1.18
C PHE A 59 4.53 -3.66 2.12
N SER A 60 5.78 -3.58 1.71
CA SER A 60 6.85 -2.91 2.43
C SER A 60 7.38 -1.80 1.57
N LEU A 61 7.55 -0.65 2.20
CA LEU A 61 8.04 0.56 1.55
C LEU A 61 9.32 0.98 2.28
N PRO A 62 10.45 1.15 1.58
CA PRO A 62 11.63 1.75 2.18
C PRO A 62 11.24 3.14 2.68
N GLU A 63 11.52 3.41 3.94
CA GLU A 63 11.46 4.78 4.44
C GLU A 63 12.43 5.58 3.57
N ALA A 64 11.92 6.56 2.84
CA ALA A 64 12.76 7.57 2.23
C ALA A 64 13.42 8.31 3.40
N ASP A 65 14.60 7.84 3.76
CA ASP A 65 15.56 8.59 4.53
C ASP A 65 15.84 9.84 3.68
N ASP A 66 15.32 10.99 4.11
CA ASP A 66 15.64 12.31 3.56
C ASP A 66 17.17 12.45 3.59
N ALA A 67 17.81 12.20 2.44
CA ALA A 67 19.25 12.38 2.23
C ALA A 67 19.55 13.76 1.64
#